data_AF-A0A5B0SL34-F1
#
_entry.id   AF-A0A5B0SL34-F1
#
_cell.length_a   1.000
_cell.length_b   1.000
_cell.length_c   1.000
_cell.angle_alpha   90.00
_cell.angle_beta   90.00
_cell.angle_gamma   90.00
#
_symmetry.space_group_name_H-M   'P 1'
#
loop_
_entity.id
_entity.type
_entity.pdbx_description
1 polymer ?
#
loop_
_entity_poly.entity_id
_entity_poly.type
_entity_poly.pdbx_seq_one_letter_code
_entity_poly.pdbx_strand_id
1 'polypeptide(L)'
;MLHALGIQTNKPTTKKDFNLMLCHVEKIHEATLLYCVLLVANWASKPLAAELLELTSETIDHWVEQTYNRFCSRDALLGNLAKSSTTHLNLLLRIQDFGTIIEANQAMKAGDYGRLMYMWDQWAVMTQGLGQMPHYSKHLPKLIVQLKYVLPDSLAQVVLNTLLISPSGIPGHFVATDQYLEVLNYWLKYFFNNSGIGTNIDRLKDVFSSSIGILRYLLRLIKIESGAEVVQQSHKNNLALHSLNNFRRMAQSIGLGQASADDGPAVPIVDSYVKGMSKLQHEFTNRGLNRLRPYSPGILSMIEEDELRDSQQNSGPSGELDAEHNSDDNSSSEDNEDRQEALED
;
A
#
# COMPACT_ATOMS: atom_id res chain seq x y z
N MET A 1 -2.60 16.78 -21.09
CA MET A 1 -3.08 15.45 -20.64
C MET A 1 -4.43 15.51 -19.92
N LEU A 2 -4.56 16.17 -18.76
CA LEU A 2 -5.82 16.29 -18.00
C LEU A 2 -7.01 16.78 -18.83
N HIS A 3 -6.82 17.87 -19.58
CA HIS A 3 -7.85 18.42 -20.46
C HIS A 3 -8.33 17.43 -21.53
N ALA A 4 -7.43 16.60 -22.07
CA ALA A 4 -7.77 15.60 -23.08
C ALA A 4 -8.68 14.49 -22.52
N LEU A 5 -8.64 14.26 -21.22
CA LEU A 5 -9.52 13.32 -20.51
C LEU A 5 -10.82 13.98 -20.00
N GLY A 6 -11.06 15.26 -20.33
CA GLY A 6 -12.22 16.01 -19.85
C GLY A 6 -12.10 16.47 -18.40
N ILE A 7 -10.88 16.44 -17.81
CA ILE A 7 -10.64 16.91 -16.44
C ILE A 7 -10.45 18.44 -16.48
N GLN A 8 -11.38 19.17 -15.87
CA GLN A 8 -11.34 20.63 -15.79
C GLN A 8 -10.21 21.07 -14.85
N THR A 9 -9.22 21.80 -15.37
CA THR A 9 -8.07 22.33 -14.61
C THR A 9 -8.39 23.64 -13.87
N ASN A 10 -9.52 24.28 -14.19
CA ASN A 10 -9.82 25.66 -13.78
C ASN A 10 -10.72 25.79 -12.54
N LYS A 11 -11.22 24.69 -11.98
CA LYS A 11 -11.82 24.75 -10.64
C LYS A 11 -10.68 24.56 -9.65
N PRO A 12 -10.49 25.47 -8.67
CA PRO A 12 -9.62 25.16 -7.55
C PRO A 12 -10.22 23.91 -6.91
N THR A 13 -9.59 22.76 -7.13
CA THR A 13 -9.84 21.60 -6.29
C THR A 13 -9.58 22.11 -4.88
N THR A 14 -10.65 22.17 -4.08
CA THR A 14 -10.53 22.50 -2.66
C THR A 14 -9.35 21.72 -2.14
N LYS A 15 -8.40 22.42 -1.52
CA LYS A 15 -6.95 22.16 -1.42
C LYS A 15 -6.48 20.76 -0.92
N LYS A 16 -7.37 19.76 -0.79
CA LYS A 16 -7.17 18.45 -0.16
C LYS A 16 -8.11 17.32 -0.65
N ASP A 17 -8.65 17.33 -1.87
CA ASP A 17 -9.42 16.17 -2.36
C ASP A 17 -8.50 15.08 -2.93
N PHE A 18 -7.90 14.30 -2.03
CA PHE A 18 -6.98 13.20 -2.37
C PHE A 18 -7.67 12.09 -3.17
N ASN A 19 -8.95 11.83 -2.91
CA ASN A 19 -9.71 10.82 -3.64
C ASN A 19 -9.89 11.23 -5.11
N LEU A 20 -10.20 12.51 -5.35
CA LEU A 20 -10.30 13.03 -6.71
C LEU A 20 -8.95 13.00 -7.44
N MET A 21 -7.85 13.35 -6.75
CA MET A 21 -6.50 13.24 -7.32
C MET A 21 -6.17 11.79 -7.71
N LEU A 22 -6.48 10.83 -6.84
CA LEU A 22 -6.27 9.40 -7.12
C LEU A 22 -7.09 8.93 -8.32
N CYS A 23 -8.35 9.38 -8.43
CA CYS A 23 -9.17 9.10 -9.61
C CYS A 23 -8.52 9.67 -10.88
N HIS A 24 -7.93 10.86 -10.84
CA HIS A 24 -7.23 11.44 -11.99
C HIS A 24 -5.97 10.68 -12.38
N VAL A 25 -5.19 10.23 -11.38
CA VAL A 25 -4.00 9.39 -11.61
C VAL A 25 -4.38 8.09 -12.31
N GLU A 26 -5.40 7.40 -11.80
CA GLU A 26 -5.92 6.15 -12.39
C GLU A 26 -6.41 6.36 -13.83
N LYS A 27 -7.22 7.40 -14.08
CA LYS A 27 -7.67 7.74 -15.46
C LYS A 27 -6.51 7.99 -16.42
N ILE A 28 -5.50 8.72 -15.98
CA ILE A 28 -4.32 9.02 -16.80
C ILE A 28 -3.53 7.74 -17.09
N HIS A 29 -3.32 6.90 -16.07
CA HIS A 29 -2.54 5.69 -16.18
C HIS A 29 -3.21 4.69 -17.12
N GLU A 30 -4.50 4.41 -16.93
CA GLU A 30 -5.27 3.50 -17.79
C GLU A 30 -5.29 3.99 -19.24
N ALA A 31 -5.57 5.28 -19.48
CA ALA A 31 -5.54 5.84 -20.84
C ALA A 31 -4.14 5.78 -21.47
N THR A 32 -3.09 5.95 -20.66
CA THR A 32 -1.69 5.83 -21.12
C THR A 32 -1.37 4.38 -21.51
N LEU A 33 -1.70 3.40 -20.67
CA LEU A 33 -1.46 1.99 -20.96
C LEU A 33 -2.23 1.52 -22.18
N LEU A 34 -3.51 1.91 -22.31
CA LEU A 34 -4.30 1.62 -23.50
C LEU A 34 -3.63 2.20 -24.75
N TYR A 35 -3.14 3.44 -24.69
CA TYR A 35 -2.44 4.05 -25.81
C TYR A 35 -1.12 3.32 -26.15
N CYS A 36 -0.37 2.85 -25.15
CA CYS A 36 0.81 2.01 -25.36
C CYS A 36 0.47 0.69 -26.07
N VAL A 37 -0.63 0.03 -25.70
CA VAL A 37 -1.14 -1.16 -26.42
C VAL A 37 -1.47 -0.81 -27.87
N LEU A 38 -2.15 0.33 -28.11
CA LEU A 38 -2.45 0.79 -29.47
C LEU A 38 -1.21 1.10 -30.30
N LEU A 39 -0.11 1.53 -29.69
CA LEU A 39 1.17 1.71 -30.39
C LEU A 39 1.78 0.38 -30.82
N VAL A 40 1.74 -0.63 -29.95
CA VAL A 40 2.21 -1.99 -30.27
C VAL A 40 1.37 -2.62 -31.37
N ALA A 41 0.05 -2.44 -31.30
CA ALA A 41 -0.90 -2.92 -32.31
C ALA A 41 -0.87 -2.13 -33.63
N ASN A 42 -0.05 -1.08 -33.76
CA ASN A 42 -0.05 -0.14 -34.89
C ASN A 42 -1.42 0.52 -35.17
N TRP A 43 -2.20 0.75 -34.12
CA TRP A 43 -3.57 1.26 -34.16
C TRP A 43 -3.76 2.64 -33.53
N ALA A 44 -2.68 3.28 -33.06
CA ALA A 44 -2.75 4.61 -32.45
C ALA A 44 -3.48 5.64 -33.33
N SER A 45 -3.42 5.53 -34.66
CA SER A 45 -4.09 6.43 -35.63
C SER A 45 -5.56 6.14 -35.85
N LYS A 46 -6.07 4.97 -35.46
CA LYS A 46 -7.47 4.59 -35.64
C LYS A 46 -8.34 5.04 -34.46
N PRO A 47 -9.50 5.67 -34.69
CA PRO A 47 -10.43 6.01 -33.62
C PRO A 47 -10.98 4.75 -32.96
N LEU A 48 -11.12 4.81 -31.64
CA LEU A 48 -11.80 3.77 -30.88
C LEU A 48 -13.31 3.90 -31.13
N ALA A 49 -13.96 2.77 -31.38
CA ALA A 49 -15.40 2.65 -31.55
C ALA A 49 -16.07 2.12 -30.28
N ALA A 50 -17.40 2.20 -30.23
CA ALA A 50 -18.18 1.57 -29.16
C ALA A 50 -18.25 0.04 -29.31
N GLU A 51 -18.14 -0.44 -30.55
CA GLU A 51 -18.02 -1.87 -30.85
C GLU A 51 -16.69 -2.40 -30.33
N LEU A 52 -16.76 -3.48 -29.56
CA LEU A 52 -15.58 -4.16 -29.03
C LEU A 52 -14.85 -4.87 -30.16
N LEU A 53 -13.53 -4.81 -30.10
CA LEU A 53 -12.70 -5.51 -31.04
C LEU A 53 -12.66 -7.00 -30.67
N GLU A 54 -13.03 -7.85 -31.62
CA GLU A 54 -12.86 -9.30 -31.49
C GLU A 54 -11.39 -9.65 -31.71
N LEU A 55 -10.73 -10.13 -30.66
CA LEU A 55 -9.35 -10.60 -30.67
C LEU A 55 -9.28 -12.00 -30.08
N THR A 56 -8.33 -12.82 -30.56
CA THR A 56 -7.99 -14.08 -29.91
C THR A 56 -7.19 -13.81 -28.63
N SER A 57 -7.31 -14.70 -27.64
CA SER A 57 -6.52 -14.62 -26.40
C SER A 57 -5.02 -14.55 -26.70
N GLU A 58 -4.53 -15.34 -27.66
CA GLU A 58 -3.12 -15.33 -28.10
C GLU A 58 -2.67 -13.94 -28.58
N THR A 59 -3.54 -13.23 -29.31
CA THR A 59 -3.23 -11.87 -29.79
C THR A 59 -3.18 -10.89 -28.63
N ILE A 60 -4.12 -11.01 -27.68
CA ILE A 60 -4.16 -10.17 -26.48
C ILE A 60 -2.90 -10.38 -25.65
N ASP A 61 -2.54 -11.62 -25.36
CA ASP A 61 -1.36 -11.97 -24.58
C ASP A 61 -0.08 -11.45 -25.25
N HIS A 62 0.02 -11.62 -26.58
CA HIS A 62 1.14 -11.09 -27.35
C HIS A 62 1.22 -9.56 -27.25
N TRP A 63 0.11 -8.83 -27.37
CA TRP A 63 0.10 -7.38 -27.26
C TRP A 63 0.46 -6.91 -25.85
N VAL A 64 -0.01 -7.61 -24.82
CA VAL A 64 0.32 -7.33 -23.42
C VAL A 64 1.82 -7.51 -23.18
N GLU A 65 2.39 -8.63 -23.61
CA GLU A 65 3.82 -8.93 -23.45
C GLU A 65 4.69 -7.90 -24.17
N GLN A 66 4.37 -7.57 -25.43
CA GLN A 66 5.09 -6.56 -26.19
C GLN A 66 4.97 -5.16 -25.55
N THR A 67 3.80 -4.83 -25.01
CA THR A 67 3.58 -3.56 -24.30
C THR A 67 4.42 -3.50 -23.02
N TYR A 68 4.45 -4.60 -22.26
CA TYR A 68 5.27 -4.72 -21.06
C TYR A 68 6.75 -4.56 -21.40
N ASN A 69 7.26 -5.33 -22.37
CA ASN A 69 8.65 -5.30 -22.78
C ASN A 69 9.08 -3.91 -23.27
N ARG A 70 8.21 -3.21 -24.03
CA ARG A 70 8.53 -1.89 -24.61
C ARG A 70 8.38 -0.72 -23.64
N PHE A 71 7.46 -0.78 -22.66
CA PHE A 71 7.11 0.39 -21.85
C PHE A 71 7.13 0.19 -20.33
N CYS A 72 7.09 -1.05 -19.84
CA CYS A 72 6.94 -1.33 -18.40
C CYS A 72 8.12 -2.10 -17.81
N SER A 73 8.96 -2.71 -18.65
CA SER A 73 10.12 -3.49 -18.23
C SER A 73 11.27 -2.59 -17.75
N ARG A 74 12.15 -3.16 -16.93
CA ARG A 74 13.42 -2.51 -16.56
C ARG A 74 14.30 -2.26 -17.79
N ASP A 75 14.27 -3.17 -18.76
CA ASP A 75 15.06 -3.04 -19.98
C ASP A 75 14.59 -1.87 -20.85
N ALA A 76 13.29 -1.56 -20.85
CA ALA A 76 12.76 -0.36 -21.50
C ALA A 76 13.37 0.92 -20.90
N LEU A 77 13.45 1.01 -19.57
CA LEU A 77 14.07 2.15 -18.87
C LEU A 77 15.57 2.29 -19.15
N LEU A 78 16.27 1.17 -19.35
CA LEU A 78 17.72 1.15 -19.64
C LEU A 78 18.05 1.20 -21.14
N GLY A 79 17.02 1.13 -21.99
CA GLY A 79 17.14 1.07 -23.43
C GLY A 79 17.70 2.34 -24.06
N ASN A 80 18.20 2.22 -25.29
CA ASN A 80 18.80 3.33 -26.03
C ASN A 80 17.81 4.49 -26.22
N LEU A 81 16.54 4.19 -26.47
CA LEU A 81 15.50 5.20 -26.66
C LEU A 81 15.26 6.03 -25.39
N ALA A 82 15.22 5.39 -24.22
CA ALA A 82 15.07 6.09 -22.93
C ALA A 82 16.29 6.97 -22.63
N LYS A 83 17.49 6.55 -23.04
CA LYS A 83 18.72 7.35 -22.91
C LYS A 83 18.77 8.53 -23.88
N SER A 84 18.23 8.38 -25.09
CA SER A 84 18.30 9.40 -26.14
C SER A 84 17.10 10.36 -26.14
N SER A 85 15.94 9.95 -25.63
CA SER A 85 14.69 10.73 -25.63
C SER A 85 14.22 11.03 -24.22
N THR A 86 14.21 12.32 -23.86
CA THR A 86 13.73 12.78 -22.54
C THR A 86 12.22 12.58 -22.41
N THR A 87 11.46 12.82 -23.49
CA THR A 87 10.01 12.62 -23.49
C THR A 87 9.65 11.15 -23.27
N HIS A 88 10.39 10.24 -23.90
CA HIS A 88 10.19 8.80 -23.72
C HIS A 88 10.51 8.36 -22.29
N LEU A 89 11.67 8.76 -21.76
CA LEU A 89 12.04 8.44 -20.37
C LEU A 89 11.00 8.96 -19.37
N ASN A 90 10.54 10.20 -19.54
CA ASN A 90 9.51 10.80 -18.69
C ASN A 90 8.19 10.00 -18.73
N LEU A 91 7.82 9.43 -19.89
CA LEU A 91 6.65 8.55 -20.00
C LEU A 91 6.86 7.26 -19.20
N LEU A 92 8.01 6.60 -19.36
CA LEU A 92 8.31 5.35 -18.65
C LEU A 92 8.31 5.55 -17.13
N LEU A 93 8.97 6.60 -16.64
CA LEU A 93 8.98 6.96 -15.22
C LEU A 93 7.57 7.25 -14.71
N ARG A 94 6.71 7.94 -15.49
CA ARG A 94 5.32 8.16 -15.09
C ARG A 94 4.52 6.86 -15.01
N ILE A 95 4.71 5.93 -15.96
CA ILE A 95 4.04 4.62 -15.93
C ILE A 95 4.44 3.88 -14.66
N GLN A 96 5.75 3.84 -14.35
CA GLN A 96 6.28 3.23 -13.13
C GLN A 96 5.70 3.88 -11.86
N ASP A 97 5.86 5.20 -11.70
CA ASP A 97 5.44 5.93 -10.51
C ASP A 97 3.93 5.81 -10.28
N PHE A 98 3.11 6.01 -11.32
CA PHE A 98 1.65 5.89 -11.22
C PHE A 98 1.21 4.44 -10.95
N GLY A 99 1.93 3.47 -11.51
CA GLY A 99 1.70 2.05 -11.24
C GLY A 99 1.78 1.76 -9.74
N THR A 100 2.78 2.30 -9.04
CA THR A 100 2.90 2.08 -7.59
C THR A 100 1.73 2.68 -6.78
N ILE A 101 1.22 3.85 -7.20
CA ILE A 101 0.08 4.53 -6.56
C ILE A 101 -1.21 3.73 -6.75
N ILE A 102 -1.44 3.25 -7.96
CA ILE A 102 -2.65 2.50 -8.30
C ILE A 102 -2.63 1.12 -7.64
N GLU A 103 -1.48 0.44 -7.66
CA GLU A 103 -1.30 -0.85 -6.99
C GLU A 103 -1.55 -0.73 -5.49
N ALA A 104 -0.99 0.28 -4.81
CA ALA A 104 -1.23 0.51 -3.39
C ALA A 104 -2.73 0.74 -3.09
N ASN A 105 -3.42 1.53 -3.92
CA ASN A 105 -4.87 1.76 -3.79
C ASN A 105 -5.69 0.48 -3.99
N GLN A 106 -5.34 -0.33 -4.99
CA GLN A 106 -6.03 -1.60 -5.27
C GLN A 106 -5.79 -2.62 -4.16
N ALA A 107 -4.54 -2.73 -3.66
CA ALA A 107 -4.18 -3.57 -2.53
C ALA A 107 -4.96 -3.15 -1.26
N MET A 108 -5.04 -1.86 -0.98
CA MET A 108 -5.85 -1.32 0.12
C MET A 108 -7.32 -1.73 0.00
N LYS A 109 -7.94 -1.55 -1.17
CA LYS A 109 -9.34 -1.92 -1.42
C LYS A 109 -9.57 -3.42 -1.31
N ALA A 110 -8.60 -4.23 -1.73
CA ALA A 110 -8.64 -5.69 -1.64
C ALA A 110 -8.41 -6.21 -0.21
N GLY A 111 -7.94 -5.37 0.72
CA GLY A 111 -7.55 -5.82 2.05
C GLY A 111 -6.22 -6.58 2.07
N ASP A 112 -5.41 -6.47 1.01
CA ASP A 112 -4.15 -7.18 0.87
C ASP A 112 -3.00 -6.32 1.38
N TYR A 113 -2.65 -6.49 2.65
CA TYR A 113 -1.54 -5.78 3.26
C TYR A 113 -0.17 -6.24 2.71
N GLY A 114 -0.06 -7.43 2.12
CA GLY A 114 1.19 -7.95 1.57
C GLY A 114 1.60 -7.15 0.33
N ARG A 115 0.67 -6.99 -0.61
CA ARG A 115 0.84 -6.12 -1.79
C ARG A 115 1.07 -4.66 -1.39
N LEU A 116 0.35 -4.18 -0.37
CA LEU A 116 0.54 -2.83 0.15
C LEU A 116 1.94 -2.63 0.75
N MET A 117 2.43 -3.60 1.53
CA MET A 117 3.76 -3.55 2.14
C MET A 117 4.87 -3.55 1.08
N TYR A 118 4.69 -4.33 0.02
CA TYR A 118 5.61 -4.34 -1.12
C TYR A 118 5.71 -2.94 -1.77
N MET A 119 4.59 -2.23 -1.95
CA MET A 119 4.60 -0.84 -2.43
C MET A 119 5.25 0.12 -1.44
N TRP A 120 5.01 -0.06 -0.14
CA TRP A 120 5.62 0.75 0.91
C TRP A 120 7.13 0.62 0.96
N ASP A 121 7.69 -0.57 0.70
CA ASP A 121 9.13 -0.77 0.56
C ASP A 121 9.71 0.11 -0.56
N GLN A 122 9.04 0.17 -1.71
CA GLN A 122 9.47 1.02 -2.83
C GLN A 122 9.38 2.50 -2.45
N TRP A 123 8.27 2.91 -1.84
CA TRP A 123 8.06 4.29 -1.42
C TRP A 123 9.02 4.75 -0.32
N ALA A 124 9.45 3.85 0.57
CA ALA A 124 10.46 4.13 1.58
C ALA A 124 11.78 4.63 0.96
N VAL A 125 12.12 4.12 -0.23
CA VAL A 125 13.27 4.56 -1.03
C VAL A 125 12.93 5.82 -1.84
N MET A 126 11.83 5.81 -2.62
CA MET A 126 11.46 6.94 -3.50
C MET A 126 11.31 8.25 -2.73
N THR A 127 10.69 8.21 -1.55
CA THR A 127 10.46 9.39 -0.70
C THR A 127 11.75 10.04 -0.20
N GLN A 128 12.89 9.34 -0.19
CA GLN A 128 14.19 9.96 0.07
C GLN A 128 14.62 10.86 -1.09
N GLY A 129 14.30 10.45 -2.31
CA GLY A 129 14.57 11.19 -3.55
C GLY A 129 13.68 12.44 -3.69
N LEU A 130 12.44 12.35 -3.18
CA LEU A 130 11.44 13.42 -3.18
C LEU A 130 11.73 14.46 -2.08
N GLY A 131 11.89 15.73 -2.47
CA GLY A 131 12.29 16.80 -1.53
C GLY A 131 11.18 17.28 -0.58
N GLN A 132 9.91 17.00 -0.87
CA GLN A 132 8.77 17.62 -0.17
C GLN A 132 8.05 16.68 0.82
N MET A 133 8.65 15.54 1.19
CA MET A 133 8.01 14.52 2.03
C MET A 133 8.86 14.10 3.24
N PRO A 134 9.31 15.04 4.11
CA PRO A 134 10.24 14.74 5.21
C PRO A 134 9.66 13.80 6.28
N HIS A 135 8.34 13.82 6.49
CA HIS A 135 7.69 12.92 7.44
C HIS A 135 7.65 11.49 6.90
N TYR A 136 7.16 11.29 5.67
CA TYR A 136 7.07 9.96 5.07
C TYR A 136 8.45 9.33 4.86
N SER A 137 9.45 10.10 4.41
CA SER A 137 10.83 9.62 4.24
C SER A 137 11.54 9.28 5.56
N LYS A 138 10.98 9.62 6.71
CA LYS A 138 11.50 9.22 8.03
C LYS A 138 10.67 8.11 8.65
N HIS A 139 9.35 8.25 8.67
CA HIS A 139 8.46 7.40 9.45
C HIS A 139 8.07 6.11 8.72
N LEU A 140 7.92 6.14 7.39
CA LEU A 140 7.58 4.93 6.63
C LEU A 140 8.70 3.87 6.71
N PRO A 141 9.99 4.20 6.47
CA PRO A 141 11.06 3.20 6.63
C PRO A 141 11.16 2.67 8.07
N LYS A 142 10.96 3.53 9.09
CA LYS A 142 10.94 3.10 10.50
C LYS A 142 9.84 2.07 10.76
N LEU A 143 8.63 2.33 10.26
CA LEU A 143 7.50 1.42 10.42
C LEU A 143 7.78 0.07 9.76
N ILE A 144 8.31 0.09 8.52
CA ILE A 144 8.68 -1.13 7.80
C ILE A 144 9.73 -1.92 8.58
N VAL A 145 10.80 -1.26 9.04
CA VAL A 145 11.85 -1.93 9.83
C VAL A 145 11.27 -2.50 11.13
N GLN A 146 10.40 -1.75 11.79
CA GLN A 146 9.75 -2.20 13.02
C GLN A 146 8.90 -3.45 12.79
N LEU A 147 8.10 -3.47 11.73
CA LEU A 147 7.21 -4.57 11.41
C LEU A 147 7.96 -5.83 10.91
N LYS A 148 9.04 -5.65 10.15
CA LYS A 148 9.76 -6.77 9.51
C LYS A 148 10.89 -7.37 10.33
N TYR A 149 11.55 -6.58 11.17
CA TYR A 149 12.82 -6.97 11.78
C TYR A 149 12.89 -6.77 13.29
N VAL A 150 11.92 -6.07 13.90
CA VAL A 150 12.00 -5.74 15.33
C VAL A 150 10.88 -6.39 16.11
N LEU A 151 9.63 -6.28 15.67
CA LEU A 151 8.51 -6.91 16.38
C LEU A 151 8.60 -8.43 16.25
N PRO A 152 8.23 -9.18 17.32
CA PRO A 152 7.99 -10.62 17.20
C PRO A 152 6.94 -10.91 16.13
N ASP A 153 7.14 -11.99 15.37
CA ASP A 153 6.28 -12.33 14.23
C ASP A 153 4.79 -12.34 14.57
N SER A 154 4.43 -12.88 15.72
CA SER A 154 3.04 -12.91 16.20
C SER A 154 2.44 -11.50 16.35
N LEU A 155 3.20 -10.56 16.90
CA LEU A 155 2.75 -9.18 17.07
C LEU A 155 2.73 -8.41 15.75
N ALA A 156 3.73 -8.63 14.89
CA ALA A 156 3.75 -8.06 13.55
C ALA A 156 2.52 -8.50 12.75
N GLN A 157 2.16 -9.80 12.80
CA GLN A 157 0.97 -10.32 12.15
C GLN A 157 -0.32 -9.69 12.68
N VAL A 158 -0.44 -9.46 13.98
CA VAL A 158 -1.61 -8.76 14.55
C VAL A 158 -1.72 -7.35 13.97
N VAL A 159 -0.61 -6.60 13.93
CA VAL A 159 -0.62 -5.22 13.38
C VAL A 159 -0.94 -5.22 11.88
N LEU A 160 -0.37 -6.14 11.11
CA LEU A 160 -0.61 -6.25 9.66
C LEU A 160 -2.07 -6.64 9.35
N ASN A 161 -2.62 -7.62 10.07
CA ASN A 161 -4.01 -8.06 9.91
C ASN A 161 -5.04 -7.03 10.39
N THR A 162 -4.63 -6.05 11.20
CA THR A 162 -5.50 -4.96 11.67
C THR A 162 -5.22 -3.63 10.95
N LEU A 163 -4.31 -3.61 9.97
CA LEU A 163 -3.97 -2.40 9.22
C LEU A 163 -5.14 -1.95 8.31
N LEU A 164 -5.82 -2.91 7.71
CA LEU A 164 -6.93 -2.73 6.79
C LEU A 164 -8.17 -3.42 7.34
N ILE A 165 -9.31 -2.75 7.25
CA ILE A 165 -10.60 -3.31 7.68
C ILE A 165 -11.67 -3.06 6.62
N SER A 166 -12.67 -3.93 6.55
CA SER A 166 -13.85 -3.75 5.70
C SER A 166 -15.07 -3.44 6.59
N PRO A 167 -15.44 -2.17 6.79
CA PRO A 167 -16.56 -1.79 7.64
C PRO A 167 -17.92 -2.33 7.18
N SER A 168 -18.06 -2.57 5.87
CA SER A 168 -19.28 -3.09 5.26
C SER A 168 -19.25 -4.61 5.07
N GLY A 169 -18.09 -5.26 5.25
CA GLY A 169 -17.90 -6.68 4.91
C GLY A 169 -17.93 -6.98 3.40
N ILE A 170 -18.02 -5.94 2.55
CA ILE A 170 -18.10 -6.12 1.10
C ILE A 170 -16.68 -6.30 0.53
N PRO A 171 -16.44 -7.30 -0.34
CA PRO A 171 -15.18 -7.41 -1.06
C PRO A 171 -14.84 -6.13 -1.83
N GLY A 172 -13.56 -5.74 -1.86
CA GLY A 172 -13.11 -4.53 -2.56
C GLY A 172 -13.41 -3.21 -1.85
N HIS A 173 -13.90 -3.24 -0.61
CA HIS A 173 -14.25 -2.05 0.19
C HIS A 173 -13.45 -1.94 1.49
N PHE A 174 -12.25 -2.52 1.51
CA PHE A 174 -11.33 -2.31 2.63
C PHE A 174 -10.81 -0.87 2.64
N VAL A 175 -10.58 -0.37 3.85
CA VAL A 175 -10.02 0.95 4.13
C VAL A 175 -8.97 0.82 5.23
N ALA A 176 -8.07 1.79 5.33
CA ALA A 176 -7.15 1.86 6.46
C ALA A 176 -7.93 2.00 7.77
N THR A 177 -7.47 1.34 8.83
CA THR A 177 -8.10 1.42 10.15
C THR A 177 -8.15 2.85 10.68
N ASP A 178 -7.09 3.63 10.46
CA ASP A 178 -7.06 5.07 10.80
C ASP A 178 -8.15 5.87 10.07
N GLN A 179 -8.32 5.64 8.76
CA GLN A 179 -9.39 6.28 7.98
C GLN A 179 -10.77 5.92 8.53
N TYR A 180 -10.99 4.68 8.97
CA TYR A 180 -12.25 4.31 9.59
C TYR A 180 -12.45 4.97 10.96
N LEU A 181 -11.38 5.10 11.76
CA LEU A 181 -11.41 5.85 13.01
C LEU A 181 -11.81 7.32 12.79
N GLU A 182 -11.35 7.96 11.71
CA GLU A 182 -11.81 9.29 11.33
C GLU A 182 -13.33 9.34 11.07
N VAL A 183 -13.88 8.31 10.41
CA VAL A 183 -15.33 8.19 10.20
C VAL A 183 -16.06 8.05 11.54
N LEU A 184 -15.56 7.21 12.46
CA LEU A 184 -16.18 7.08 13.78
C LEU A 184 -16.11 8.39 14.58
N ASN A 185 -14.98 9.10 14.51
CA ASN A 185 -14.80 10.41 15.12
C ASN A 185 -15.74 11.47 14.54
N TYR A 186 -16.00 11.43 13.22
CA TYR A 186 -17.01 12.29 12.59
C TYR A 186 -18.40 12.04 13.18
N TRP A 187 -18.81 10.77 13.27
CA TRP A 187 -20.13 10.42 13.82
C TRP A 187 -20.26 10.84 15.29
N LEU A 188 -19.21 10.65 16.09
CA LEU A 188 -19.19 11.13 17.46
C LEU A 188 -19.43 12.63 17.56
N LYS A 189 -18.74 13.42 16.73
CA LYS A 189 -18.96 14.88 16.66
C LYS A 189 -20.37 15.22 16.18
N TYR A 190 -20.89 14.48 15.20
CA TYR A 190 -22.25 14.68 14.71
C TYR A 190 -23.30 14.46 15.82
N PHE A 191 -23.21 13.36 16.57
CA PHE A 191 -24.10 13.14 17.70
C PHE A 191 -23.94 14.19 18.79
N PHE A 192 -22.69 14.55 19.13
CA PHE A 192 -22.42 15.57 20.14
C PHE A 192 -23.07 16.91 19.80
N ASN A 193 -22.93 17.37 18.56
CA ASN A 193 -23.45 18.66 18.11
C ASN A 193 -24.98 18.71 17.99
N ASN A 194 -25.64 17.56 17.77
CA ASN A 194 -27.09 17.49 17.56
C ASN A 194 -27.88 17.06 18.82
N SER A 195 -27.22 16.77 19.94
CA SER A 195 -27.87 16.28 21.18
C SER A 195 -28.31 17.40 22.16
N GLY A 196 -28.17 18.68 21.80
CA GLY A 196 -28.65 19.82 22.60
C GLY A 196 -27.79 20.18 23.84
N ILE A 197 -28.26 21.11 24.68
CA ILE A 197 -27.53 21.80 25.78
C ILE A 197 -27.09 20.86 26.95
N GLY A 198 -27.30 19.55 26.85
CA GLY A 198 -27.01 18.56 27.90
C GLY A 198 -25.84 17.60 27.64
N THR A 199 -24.99 17.87 26.64
CA THR A 199 -23.93 16.93 26.23
C THR A 199 -22.80 16.86 27.26
N ASN A 200 -22.85 15.83 28.10
CA ASN A 200 -21.78 15.49 29.04
C ASN A 200 -20.65 14.74 28.30
N ILE A 201 -19.42 15.24 28.39
CA ILE A 201 -18.25 14.68 27.70
C ILE A 201 -17.90 13.26 28.18
N ASP A 202 -18.06 12.99 29.47
CA ASP A 202 -17.82 11.67 30.05
C ASP A 202 -18.83 10.66 29.51
N ARG A 203 -20.10 11.05 29.35
CA ARG A 203 -21.09 10.21 28.67
C ARG A 203 -20.76 9.98 27.19
N LEU A 204 -20.26 11.00 26.47
CA LEU A 204 -19.83 10.83 25.08
C LEU A 204 -18.68 9.82 24.97
N LYS A 205 -17.70 9.96 25.85
CA LYS A 205 -16.52 9.09 25.89
C LYS A 205 -16.88 7.67 26.33
N ASP A 206 -17.56 7.51 27.46
CA ASP A 206 -17.67 6.20 28.11
C ASP A 206 -18.86 5.38 27.59
N VAL A 207 -19.93 6.04 27.11
CA VAL A 207 -21.15 5.37 26.62
C VAL A 207 -21.25 5.41 25.10
N PHE A 208 -21.11 6.59 24.48
CA PHE A 208 -21.37 6.75 23.06
C PHE A 208 -20.21 6.30 22.17
N SER A 209 -18.95 6.49 22.58
CA SER A 209 -17.79 6.12 21.75
C SER A 209 -17.67 4.62 21.53
N SER A 210 -17.83 3.83 22.59
CA SER A 210 -17.85 2.36 22.54
C SER A 210 -19.04 1.83 21.74
N SER A 211 -20.16 2.55 21.76
CA SER A 211 -21.43 2.13 21.11
C SER A 211 -21.68 2.79 19.75
N ILE A 212 -20.76 3.61 19.23
CA ILE A 212 -21.01 4.46 18.05
C ILE A 212 -21.36 3.64 16.81
N GLY A 213 -20.78 2.45 16.66
CA GLY A 213 -21.08 1.53 15.57
C GLY A 213 -22.52 1.04 15.61
N ILE A 214 -22.99 0.65 16.80
CA ILE A 214 -24.38 0.20 17.03
C ILE A 214 -25.35 1.34 16.80
N LEU A 215 -25.04 2.53 17.31
CA LEU A 215 -25.91 3.70 17.16
C LEU A 215 -26.05 4.12 15.69
N ARG A 216 -24.96 4.08 14.92
CA ARG A 216 -24.99 4.33 13.47
C ARG A 216 -25.82 3.28 12.73
N TYR A 217 -25.70 2.01 13.12
CA TYR A 217 -26.50 0.93 12.56
C TYR A 217 -27.99 1.11 12.86
N LEU A 218 -28.35 1.45 14.10
CA LEU A 218 -29.73 1.74 14.50
C LEU A 218 -30.34 2.89 13.69
N LEU A 219 -29.63 4.00 13.51
CA LEU A 219 -30.11 5.11 12.66
C LEU A 219 -30.34 4.67 11.22
N ARG A 220 -29.47 3.81 10.68
CA ARG A 220 -29.63 3.29 9.33
C ARG A 220 -30.87 2.41 9.22
N LEU A 221 -31.13 1.56 10.22
CA LEU A 221 -32.36 0.75 10.29
C LEU A 221 -33.61 1.62 10.35
N ILE A 222 -33.66 2.61 11.25
CA ILE A 222 -34.80 3.53 11.36
C ILE A 222 -35.06 4.24 10.02
N LYS A 223 -34.00 4.66 9.33
CA LYS A 223 -34.10 5.30 8.01
C LYS A 223 -34.71 4.36 6.96
N ILE A 224 -34.29 3.09 6.94
CA ILE A 224 -34.85 2.06 6.05
C ILE A 224 -36.33 1.81 6.37
N GLU A 225 -36.67 1.60 7.64
CA GLU A 225 -38.04 1.36 8.12
C GLU A 225 -38.97 2.56 7.85
N SER A 226 -38.41 3.79 7.78
CA SER A 226 -39.15 5.00 7.41
C SER A 226 -39.46 5.09 5.90
N GLY A 227 -39.09 4.06 5.11
CA GLY A 227 -39.25 4.05 3.65
C GLY A 227 -38.20 4.85 2.89
N ALA A 228 -37.15 5.35 3.56
CA ALA A 228 -36.08 6.07 2.89
C ALA A 228 -35.04 5.11 2.31
N GLU A 229 -34.73 5.29 1.03
CA GLU A 229 -33.73 4.48 0.35
C GLU A 229 -32.32 4.89 0.79
N VAL A 230 -31.56 3.94 1.36
CA VAL A 230 -30.15 4.17 1.72
C VAL A 230 -29.27 3.86 0.51
N VAL A 231 -29.10 4.85 -0.37
CA VAL A 231 -28.19 4.74 -1.51
C VAL A 231 -26.75 4.86 -1.03
N GLN A 232 -26.00 3.75 -1.07
CA GLN A 232 -24.55 3.79 -0.94
C GLN A 232 -23.94 4.17 -2.29
N GLN A 233 -23.38 5.37 -2.39
CA GLN A 233 -22.66 5.79 -3.59
C GLN A 233 -21.26 5.16 -3.59
N SER A 234 -21.03 4.25 -4.54
CA SER A 234 -19.66 3.89 -4.96
C SER A 234 -19.33 4.69 -6.21
N HIS A 235 -18.32 5.55 -6.13
CA HIS A 235 -17.83 6.25 -7.31
C HIS A 235 -16.90 5.32 -8.07
N LYS A 236 -17.40 4.77 -9.19
CA LYS A 236 -16.54 4.07 -10.15
C LYS A 236 -15.83 5.08 -11.03
N ASN A 237 -14.54 4.88 -11.22
CA ASN A 237 -13.77 5.70 -12.12
C ASN A 237 -14.11 5.32 -13.56
N ASN A 238 -14.80 6.19 -14.30
CA ASN A 238 -15.24 5.91 -15.67
C ASN A 238 -14.47 6.75 -16.69
N LEU A 239 -13.92 6.08 -17.71
CA LEU A 239 -13.28 6.67 -18.88
C LEU A 239 -14.23 6.57 -20.08
N ALA A 240 -14.86 7.69 -20.43
CA ALA A 240 -15.75 7.73 -21.59
C ALA A 240 -14.98 7.59 -22.91
N LEU A 241 -15.61 6.97 -23.91
CA LEU A 241 -15.03 6.75 -25.24
C LEU A 241 -14.52 8.04 -25.91
N HIS A 242 -15.24 9.15 -25.74
CA HIS A 242 -14.81 10.44 -26.28
C HIS A 242 -13.53 10.95 -25.60
N SER A 243 -13.38 10.77 -24.29
CA SER A 243 -12.17 11.11 -23.54
C SER A 243 -10.98 10.26 -23.98
N LEU A 244 -11.17 8.97 -24.22
CA LEU A 244 -10.13 8.08 -24.75
C LEU A 244 -9.68 8.52 -26.15
N ASN A 245 -10.63 8.84 -27.05
CA ASN A 245 -10.31 9.32 -28.38
C ASN A 245 -9.62 10.71 -28.36
N ASN A 246 -10.00 11.60 -27.46
CA ASN A 246 -9.33 12.89 -27.27
C ASN A 246 -7.92 12.72 -26.71
N PHE A 247 -7.73 11.84 -25.72
CA PHE A 247 -6.41 11.48 -25.20
C PHE A 247 -5.54 10.89 -26.30
N ARG A 248 -6.06 9.95 -27.10
CA ARG A 248 -5.36 9.37 -28.26
C ARG A 248 -4.86 10.44 -29.22
N ARG A 249 -5.74 11.34 -29.68
CA ARG A 249 -5.36 12.45 -30.59
C ARG A 249 -4.24 13.32 -30.00
N MET A 250 -4.36 13.66 -28.71
CA MET A 250 -3.33 14.44 -27.99
C MET A 250 -2.02 13.68 -27.89
N ALA A 251 -2.07 12.39 -27.55
CA ALA A 251 -0.88 11.53 -27.44
C ALA A 251 -0.18 11.38 -28.80
N GLN A 252 -0.94 11.29 -29.89
CA GLN A 252 -0.39 11.28 -31.23
C GLN A 252 0.26 12.61 -31.63
N SER A 253 -0.40 13.75 -31.34
CA SER A 253 0.13 15.07 -31.73
C SER A 253 1.47 15.39 -31.06
N ILE A 254 1.72 14.82 -29.87
CA ILE A 254 2.99 15.01 -29.14
C ILE A 254 3.97 13.85 -29.36
N GLY A 255 3.65 12.87 -30.20
CA GLY A 255 4.52 11.70 -30.42
C GLY A 255 4.74 10.85 -29.17
N LEU A 256 3.76 10.79 -28.24
CA LEU A 256 3.90 10.07 -26.98
C LEU A 256 4.30 8.61 -27.23
N GLY A 257 5.33 8.10 -26.55
CA GLY A 257 5.78 6.71 -26.67
C GLY A 257 6.43 6.34 -28.01
N GLN A 258 6.71 7.31 -28.87
CA GLN A 258 7.40 7.14 -30.15
C GLN A 258 8.82 7.72 -30.10
N ALA A 259 9.70 7.22 -30.97
CA ALA A 259 11.03 7.77 -31.17
C ALA A 259 10.96 8.96 -32.14
N SER A 260 10.65 10.15 -31.63
CA SER A 260 10.76 11.38 -32.44
C SER A 260 12.19 11.91 -32.42
N ALA A 261 12.66 12.39 -33.58
CA ALA A 261 14.01 12.93 -33.76
C ALA A 261 14.20 14.36 -33.20
N ASP A 262 13.10 15.06 -32.95
CA ASP A 262 13.08 16.42 -32.40
C ASP A 262 12.21 16.42 -31.15
N ASP A 263 12.73 15.80 -30.08
CA ASP A 263 12.24 16.06 -28.74
C ASP A 263 12.54 17.55 -28.49
N GLY A 264 11.51 18.40 -28.57
CA GLY A 264 11.61 19.79 -28.11
C GLY A 264 12.12 19.86 -26.65
N PRO A 265 12.18 21.05 -26.02
CA PRO A 265 12.76 21.19 -24.68
C PRO A 265 11.86 20.57 -23.60
N ALA A 266 11.80 19.24 -23.53
CA ALA A 266 11.15 18.49 -22.48
C ALA A 266 11.98 18.62 -21.22
N VAL A 267 11.34 19.02 -20.12
CA VAL A 267 12.02 19.10 -18.82
C VAL A 267 12.22 17.67 -18.31
N PRO A 268 13.47 17.24 -18.03
CA PRO A 268 13.73 15.90 -17.54
C PRO A 268 13.12 15.72 -16.14
N ILE A 269 12.38 14.63 -15.97
CA ILE A 269 11.87 14.21 -14.67
C ILE A 269 12.95 13.38 -13.99
N VAL A 270 13.13 13.64 -12.70
CA VAL A 270 14.08 12.91 -11.88
C VAL A 270 13.47 11.57 -11.49
N ASP A 271 14.17 10.47 -11.79
CA ASP A 271 13.87 9.15 -11.23
C ASP A 271 13.98 9.21 -9.69
N SER A 272 12.82 9.17 -9.03
CA SER A 272 12.71 9.32 -7.60
C SER A 272 13.32 8.14 -6.84
N TYR A 273 13.23 6.93 -7.40
CA TYR A 273 13.74 5.70 -6.82
C TYR A 273 15.28 5.70 -6.86
N VAL A 274 15.87 5.92 -8.03
CA VAL A 274 17.34 5.97 -8.20
C VAL A 274 17.95 7.07 -7.34
N LYS A 275 17.37 8.28 -7.37
CA LYS A 275 17.84 9.37 -6.50
C LYS A 275 17.70 9.03 -5.02
N GLY A 276 16.63 8.35 -4.64
CA GLY A 276 16.41 7.88 -3.28
C GLY A 276 17.48 6.90 -2.82
N MET A 277 17.80 5.91 -3.65
CA MET A 277 18.89 4.95 -3.40
C MET A 277 20.24 5.65 -3.23
N SER A 278 20.62 6.53 -4.16
CA SER A 278 21.91 7.23 -4.09
C SER A 278 22.03 8.07 -2.82
N LYS A 279 20.94 8.72 -2.39
CA LYS A 279 20.92 9.46 -1.11
C LYS A 279 21.10 8.55 0.10
N LEU A 280 20.42 7.40 0.13
CA LEU A 280 20.55 6.44 1.24
C LEU A 280 21.96 5.87 1.32
N GLN A 281 22.54 5.49 0.17
CA GLN A 281 23.92 5.00 0.09
C GLN A 281 24.92 6.05 0.59
N HIS A 282 24.81 7.28 0.11
CA HIS A 282 25.67 8.37 0.54
C HIS A 282 25.53 8.66 2.05
N GLU A 283 24.31 8.67 2.57
CA GLU A 283 24.05 8.85 4.00
C GLU A 283 24.66 7.73 4.84
N PHE A 284 24.50 6.48 4.40
CA PHE A 284 25.05 5.31 5.07
C PHE A 284 26.57 5.40 5.19
N THR A 285 27.27 5.71 4.10
CA THR A 285 28.74 5.83 4.09
C THR A 285 29.24 6.94 5.01
N ASN A 286 28.52 8.06 5.11
CA ASN A 286 29.00 9.21 5.89
C ASN A 286 28.70 9.13 7.39
N ARG A 287 27.50 8.66 7.76
CA ARG A 287 26.99 8.75 9.14
C ARG A 287 26.10 7.58 9.58
N GLY A 288 25.95 6.56 8.73
CA GLY A 288 25.02 5.46 8.95
C GLY A 288 23.55 5.87 8.79
N LEU A 289 22.66 4.90 8.97
CA LEU A 289 21.20 5.07 8.81
C LEU A 289 20.45 5.03 10.15
N ASN A 290 21.11 5.38 11.26
CA ASN A 290 20.55 5.34 12.61
C ASN A 290 19.25 6.13 12.76
N ARG A 291 19.06 7.20 11.96
CA ARG A 291 17.81 7.96 11.95
C ARG A 291 16.58 7.12 11.59
N LEU A 292 16.76 6.01 10.86
CA LEU A 292 15.71 5.09 10.44
C LEU A 292 15.48 3.94 11.44
N ARG A 293 16.31 3.83 12.49
CA ARG A 293 16.08 2.85 13.56
C ARG A 293 14.75 3.21 14.28
N PRO A 294 13.84 2.25 14.45
CA PRO A 294 12.64 2.46 15.27
C PRO A 294 13.03 2.61 16.74
N TYR A 295 12.18 3.28 17.52
CA TYR A 295 12.37 3.42 18.95
C TYR A 295 11.58 2.32 19.67
N SER A 296 12.27 1.27 20.10
CA SER A 296 11.67 0.08 20.70
C SER A 296 12.60 -0.50 21.78
N PRO A 297 12.93 0.26 22.84
CA PRO A 297 13.97 -0.11 23.81
C PRO A 297 13.71 -1.46 24.48
N GLY A 298 12.46 -1.77 24.87
CA GLY A 298 12.15 -3.03 25.54
C GLY A 298 12.29 -4.28 24.66
N ILE A 299 11.99 -4.18 23.35
CA ILE A 299 12.13 -5.32 22.43
C ILE A 299 13.59 -5.49 22.02
N LEU A 300 14.29 -4.37 21.78
CA LEU A 300 15.71 -4.41 21.42
C LEU A 300 16.56 -4.97 22.58
N SER A 301 16.24 -4.65 23.83
CA SER A 301 16.93 -5.25 24.98
C SER A 301 16.68 -6.75 25.09
N MET A 302 15.47 -7.23 24.77
CA MET A 302 15.17 -8.68 24.75
C MET A 302 15.99 -9.40 23.67
N ILE A 303 16.11 -8.81 22.48
CA ILE A 303 16.93 -9.38 21.39
C ILE A 303 18.41 -9.42 21.81
N GLU A 304 18.93 -8.34 22.40
CA GLU A 304 20.32 -8.29 22.89
C GLU A 304 20.56 -9.33 24.00
N GLU A 305 19.58 -9.56 24.90
CA GLU A 305 19.64 -10.61 25.91
C GLU A 305 19.63 -12.02 25.32
N ASP A 306 18.80 -12.27 24.29
CA ASP A 306 18.72 -13.56 23.61
C ASP A 306 20.00 -13.85 22.79
N GLU A 307 20.56 -12.86 22.08
CA GLU A 307 21.86 -12.99 21.41
C GLU A 307 23.01 -13.29 22.39
N LEU A 308 22.97 -12.68 23.58
CA LEU A 308 23.92 -12.96 24.67
C LEU A 308 23.75 -14.38 25.23
N ARG A 309 22.52 -14.91 25.29
CA ARG A 309 22.25 -16.29 25.72
C ARG A 309 22.72 -17.31 24.67
N ASP A 310 22.45 -17.05 23.39
CA ASP A 310 22.85 -17.94 22.29
C ASP A 310 24.39 -17.99 22.12
N SER A 311 25.07 -16.86 22.30
CA SER A 311 26.55 -16.80 22.29
C SER A 311 27.19 -17.50 23.49
N GLN A 312 26.53 -17.51 24.66
CA GLN A 312 26.95 -18.27 25.83
C GLN A 312 26.70 -19.79 25.67
N GLN A 313 25.65 -20.20 24.96
CA GLN A 313 25.39 -21.62 24.69
C GLN A 313 26.34 -22.22 23.64
N ASN A 314 26.74 -21.44 22.62
CA ASN A 314 27.71 -21.87 21.60
C ASN A 314 29.18 -21.84 22.06
N SER A 315 29.46 -21.45 23.31
CA SER A 315 30.82 -21.40 23.89
C SER A 315 31.04 -22.41 25.04
N GLY A 316 30.20 -23.46 25.15
CA GLY A 316 30.44 -24.61 26.03
C GLY A 316 31.50 -25.57 25.47
N PRO A 317 32.37 -26.18 26.32
CA PRO A 317 33.52 -26.93 25.83
C PRO A 317 33.10 -28.23 25.14
N SER A 318 33.65 -28.45 23.95
CA SER A 318 33.77 -29.76 23.32
C SER A 318 34.62 -30.66 24.23
N GLY A 319 33.95 -31.45 25.07
CA GLY A 319 34.58 -32.46 25.93
C GLY A 319 33.83 -33.78 25.76
N GLU A 320 34.53 -34.75 25.18
CA GLU A 320 34.16 -36.16 25.04
C GLU A 320 33.55 -36.72 26.32
N LEU A 321 32.43 -37.45 26.20
CA LEU A 321 32.15 -38.58 27.08
C LEU A 321 31.69 -39.74 26.22
N ASP A 322 32.65 -40.64 25.99
CA ASP A 322 32.48 -41.94 25.38
C ASP A 322 31.39 -42.76 26.07
N ALA A 323 30.73 -43.56 25.24
CA ALA A 323 29.75 -44.55 25.63
C ALA A 323 30.39 -45.69 26.44
N GLU A 324 29.82 -46.04 27.58
CA GLU A 324 29.83 -47.43 28.03
C GLU A 324 28.44 -47.88 28.47
N HIS A 325 27.95 -48.85 27.71
CA HIS A 325 26.82 -49.71 27.97
C HIS A 325 27.16 -50.59 29.20
N ASN A 326 26.27 -50.66 30.20
CA ASN A 326 26.15 -51.88 30.99
C ASN A 326 24.72 -52.07 31.50
N SER A 327 24.27 -53.30 31.30
CA SER A 327 22.96 -53.89 31.50
C SER A 327 22.67 -54.29 32.95
N ASP A 328 21.37 -54.35 33.25
CA ASP A 328 20.64 -55.29 34.13
C ASP A 328 21.09 -55.49 35.60
N ASP A 329 20.22 -55.14 36.56
CA ASP A 329 19.31 -56.09 37.25
C ASP A 329 18.82 -55.58 38.63
N ASN A 330 17.49 -55.51 38.74
CA ASN A 330 16.64 -56.02 39.84
C ASN A 330 16.87 -55.62 41.33
N SER A 331 15.88 -54.94 41.94
CA SER A 331 15.03 -55.51 43.02
C SER A 331 14.07 -54.49 43.67
N SER A 332 12.83 -54.97 43.90
CA SER A 332 11.76 -54.62 44.85
C SER A 332 12.09 -53.67 46.02
N SER A 333 11.21 -52.83 46.56
CA SER A 333 9.83 -53.11 47.03
C SER A 333 9.10 -51.81 47.44
N GLU A 334 7.78 -51.80 47.20
CA GLU A 334 6.65 -51.20 47.97
C GLU A 334 6.92 -50.11 49.04
N ASP A 335 6.22 -48.97 48.98
CA ASP A 335 5.05 -48.75 49.84
C ASP A 335 4.29 -47.42 49.56
N ASN A 336 2.98 -47.49 49.83
CA ASN A 336 1.91 -46.50 49.61
C ASN A 336 2.04 -45.22 50.46
N GLU A 337 1.47 -44.11 49.99
CA GLU A 337 0.32 -43.42 50.64
C GLU A 337 -0.01 -42.07 49.96
N ASP A 338 -1.20 -42.01 49.35
CA ASP A 338 -1.91 -40.77 49.02
C ASP A 338 -2.46 -40.12 50.29
N ARG A 339 -2.31 -38.79 50.42
CA ARG A 339 -3.10 -37.97 51.35
C ARG A 339 -3.66 -36.72 50.67
N GLN A 340 -4.99 -36.71 50.54
CA GLN A 340 -5.83 -35.52 50.44
C GLN A 340 -5.83 -34.78 51.79
N GLU A 341 -5.69 -33.46 51.76
CA GLU A 341 -6.09 -32.58 52.87
C GLU A 341 -7.21 -31.66 52.40
N ALA A 342 -8.39 -31.85 52.99
CA ALA A 342 -9.42 -30.85 53.17
C ALA A 342 -9.45 -30.53 54.67
N LEU A 343 -9.46 -29.25 55.03
CA LEU A 343 -9.85 -28.81 56.37
C LEU A 343 -10.72 -27.55 56.26
N GLU A 344 -11.92 -27.71 56.79
CA GLU A 344 -12.97 -26.72 57.07
C GLU A 344 -12.54 -25.77 58.19
N ASP A 345 -13.07 -24.54 58.18
CA ASP A 345 -14.06 -24.06 59.16
C ASP A 345 -14.81 -22.84 58.61
#